data_AF-A0A034V5A6-F1
#
_entry.id   AF-A0A034V5A6-F1
#
_cell.length_a   1.000
_cell.length_b   1.000
_cell.length_c   1.000
_cell.angle_alpha   90.00
_cell.angle_beta   90.00
_cell.angle_gamma   90.00
#
_symmetry.space_group_name_H-M   'P 1'
#
loop_
_entity.id
_entity.type
_entity.pdbx_description
1 polymer ?
#
loop_
_entity_poly.entity_id
_entity_poly.type
_entity_poly.pdbx_seq_one_letter_code
_entity_poly.pdbx_strand_id
1 'polypeptide(L)'
;MAPAPQPLEGKFQGPMAGYLPSGQEGGPRMNTISLAVLIDFIIQRTYHDLTVLAELLPRKTDMERKIEIYNFSARTRQLFIRLISLVKWANSVSKVDKSANIMSFLDKQNMLFIETADMLARMSRETLIRARLPNFHIPAAVEVLTTGTYNRLPTCIRERIVPPDPITPAEKKQTLLRLNQVIQHRLVTGKLLPQMREFKIKNGRVTFEVKHEFNVSLTVMGDGNNVPWRLLDIDILVEDKETGDGKALVHQLQVNYIHQLIQARLVENPNALSEVYNCLHYFCQSLQLEVLYTQTLRLSYERLDDNINVEEYVPGVKITVSYWRELTSKDSKSELGYRLTVQSDPNEIGRPLAVVHVPSLGAKESAEVADRAVRSDHLSMERLIV
;
A
#
# COMPACT_ATOMS: atom_id res chain seq x y z
N MET A 1 -45.04 -74.44 8.94
CA MET A 1 -45.94 -73.40 9.48
C MET A 1 -45.15 -72.68 10.57
N ALA A 2 -44.50 -71.57 10.21
CA ALA A 2 -43.61 -70.81 11.09
C ALA A 2 -44.24 -69.42 11.32
N PRO A 3 -44.26 -68.89 12.55
CA PRO A 3 -44.98 -67.67 12.87
C PRO A 3 -44.22 -66.42 12.42
N ALA A 4 -44.97 -65.41 11.97
CA ALA A 4 -44.48 -64.11 11.55
C ALA A 4 -44.06 -63.23 12.75
N PRO A 5 -43.01 -62.41 12.64
CA PRO A 5 -42.59 -61.51 13.71
C PRO A 5 -43.45 -60.23 13.76
N GLN A 6 -43.88 -59.87 14.97
CA GLN A 6 -44.56 -58.62 15.29
C GLN A 6 -43.57 -57.44 15.34
N PRO A 7 -44.00 -56.18 15.07
CA PRO A 7 -43.12 -55.02 15.20
C PRO A 7 -43.02 -54.55 16.66
N LEU A 8 -41.79 -54.32 17.13
CA LEU A 8 -41.49 -53.72 18.43
C LEU A 8 -41.78 -52.21 18.42
N GLU A 9 -42.84 -51.81 19.13
CA GLU A 9 -42.94 -50.48 19.75
C GLU A 9 -41.92 -50.39 20.89
N GLY A 10 -40.98 -49.44 20.79
CA GLY A 10 -39.96 -49.22 21.80
C GLY A 10 -39.48 -47.77 21.79
N LYS A 11 -39.95 -47.00 22.77
CA LYS A 11 -39.55 -45.62 23.09
C LYS A 11 -38.03 -45.49 23.19
N PHE A 12 -37.43 -44.62 22.38
CA PHE A 12 -36.14 -43.99 22.64
C PHE A 12 -36.30 -42.48 22.56
N GLN A 13 -36.23 -41.81 23.72
CA GLN A 13 -36.09 -40.37 23.88
C GLN A 13 -34.61 -40.05 24.10
N GLY A 14 -34.04 -39.17 23.26
CA GLY A 14 -32.70 -38.60 23.38
C GLY A 14 -32.48 -37.52 22.31
N PRO A 15 -31.78 -36.41 22.60
CA PRO A 15 -32.12 -35.09 22.09
C PRO A 15 -31.40 -34.75 20.78
N MET A 16 -32.14 -34.75 19.67
CA MET A 16 -31.77 -34.00 18.47
C MET A 16 -32.99 -33.19 18.06
N ALA A 17 -33.13 -32.01 18.69
CA ALA A 17 -34.06 -30.98 18.28
C ALA A 17 -33.57 -30.38 16.95
N GLY A 18 -33.78 -31.11 15.86
CA GLY A 18 -33.82 -30.58 14.51
C GLY A 18 -35.24 -30.12 14.24
N TYR A 19 -35.40 -28.81 14.07
CA TYR A 19 -36.62 -28.08 13.75
C TYR A 19 -37.46 -28.80 12.67
N LEU A 20 -38.44 -29.61 13.08
CA LEU A 20 -39.57 -29.97 12.23
C LEU A 20 -40.52 -28.76 12.29
N PRO A 21 -40.86 -28.09 11.18
CA PRO A 21 -41.97 -27.18 11.18
C PRO A 21 -43.24 -28.01 11.39
N SER A 22 -43.69 -28.05 12.65
CA SER A 22 -45.06 -28.35 13.02
C SER A 22 -45.96 -27.35 12.31
N GLY A 23 -46.61 -27.78 11.23
CA GLY A 23 -47.60 -26.96 10.54
C GLY A 23 -47.60 -27.15 9.04
N GLN A 24 -47.89 -28.36 8.57
CA GLN A 24 -48.63 -28.55 7.31
C GLN A 24 -49.05 -30.02 7.22
N GLU A 25 -50.11 -30.39 7.96
CA GLU A 25 -51.11 -31.27 7.35
C GLU A 25 -51.76 -30.50 6.19
N GLY A 26 -50.97 -30.28 5.14
CA GLY A 26 -51.43 -29.84 3.83
C GLY A 26 -52.06 -31.03 3.15
N GLY A 27 -53.15 -31.55 3.72
CA GLY A 27 -54.13 -32.21 2.88
C GLY A 27 -54.44 -31.25 1.74
N PRO A 28 -54.55 -31.69 0.48
CA PRO A 28 -55.11 -30.84 -0.54
C PRO A 28 -56.55 -30.61 -0.10
N ARG A 29 -56.78 -29.56 0.68
CA ARG A 29 -58.05 -28.88 0.70
C ARG A 29 -58.14 -28.33 -0.71
N MET A 30 -58.60 -29.18 -1.62
CA MET A 30 -59.18 -28.71 -2.86
C MET A 30 -60.06 -27.55 -2.42
N ASN A 31 -59.77 -26.35 -2.91
CA ASN A 31 -60.56 -25.15 -2.66
C ASN A 31 -61.93 -25.35 -3.33
N THR A 32 -62.72 -26.30 -2.81
CA THR A 32 -64.02 -26.67 -3.30
C THR A 32 -65.04 -25.90 -2.49
N ILE A 33 -65.79 -25.05 -3.18
CA ILE A 33 -66.90 -24.30 -2.62
C ILE A 33 -68.15 -25.16 -2.79
N SER A 34 -68.98 -25.27 -1.75
CA SER A 34 -70.26 -25.96 -1.85
C SER A 34 -71.16 -25.28 -2.87
N LEU A 35 -71.75 -26.06 -3.77
CA LEU A 35 -72.68 -25.55 -4.80
C LEU A 35 -73.86 -24.81 -4.16
N ALA A 36 -74.34 -25.26 -2.99
CA ALA A 36 -75.43 -24.59 -2.28
C ALA A 36 -75.05 -23.16 -1.85
N VAL A 37 -73.83 -22.99 -1.35
CA VAL A 37 -73.29 -21.66 -0.97
C VAL A 37 -73.13 -20.77 -2.18
N LEU A 38 -72.66 -21.33 -3.31
CA LEU A 38 -72.54 -20.59 -4.57
C LEU A 38 -73.91 -20.12 -5.09
N ILE A 39 -74.93 -20.99 -5.03
CA ILE A 39 -76.30 -20.66 -5.44
C ILE A 39 -76.87 -19.55 -4.54
N ASP A 40 -76.70 -19.65 -3.22
CA ASP A 40 -77.20 -18.66 -2.27
C ASP A 40 -76.56 -17.28 -2.51
N PHE A 41 -75.23 -17.21 -2.70
CA PHE A 41 -74.56 -15.95 -3.05
C PHE A 41 -75.02 -15.36 -4.38
N ILE A 42 -75.30 -16.21 -5.38
CA ILE A 42 -75.83 -15.77 -6.66
C ILE A 42 -77.24 -15.18 -6.48
N ILE A 43 -78.10 -15.85 -5.71
CA ILE A 43 -79.46 -15.37 -5.44
C ILE A 43 -79.42 -14.05 -4.69
N GLN A 44 -78.65 -13.97 -3.60
CA GLN A 44 -78.48 -12.75 -2.81
C GLN A 44 -77.97 -11.58 -3.65
N ARG A 45 -76.96 -11.82 -4.50
CA ARG A 45 -76.45 -10.81 -5.42
C ARG A 45 -77.50 -10.36 -6.43
N THR A 46 -78.23 -11.28 -7.05
CA THR A 46 -79.27 -10.92 -8.03
C THR A 46 -80.44 -10.18 -7.39
N TYR A 47 -80.80 -10.52 -6.15
CA TYR A 47 -81.80 -9.79 -5.37
C TYR A 47 -81.33 -8.38 -5.02
N HIS A 48 -80.08 -8.24 -4.54
CA HIS A 48 -79.50 -6.93 -4.26
C HIS A 48 -79.44 -6.05 -5.51
N ASP A 49 -78.94 -6.59 -6.63
CA ASP A 49 -78.86 -5.87 -7.90
C ASP A 49 -80.27 -5.46 -8.40
N LEU A 50 -81.30 -6.28 -8.14
CA LEU A 50 -82.70 -5.97 -8.47
C LEU A 50 -83.28 -4.88 -7.57
N THR A 51 -82.99 -4.91 -6.26
CA THR A 51 -83.44 -3.88 -5.30
C THR A 51 -82.81 -2.53 -5.62
N VAL A 52 -81.51 -2.49 -5.89
CA VAL A 52 -80.81 -1.28 -6.32
C VAL A 52 -81.40 -0.75 -7.63
N LEU A 53 -81.72 -1.64 -8.59
CA LEU A 53 -82.39 -1.24 -9.82
C LEU A 53 -83.77 -0.63 -9.52
N ALA A 54 -84.60 -1.26 -8.67
CA ALA A 54 -85.93 -0.77 -8.30
C ALA A 54 -85.92 0.62 -7.66
N GLU A 55 -84.93 0.96 -6.85
CA GLU A 55 -84.78 2.29 -6.23
C GLU A 55 -84.34 3.37 -7.24
N LEU A 56 -83.56 2.99 -8.26
CA LEU A 56 -82.99 3.92 -9.24
C LEU A 56 -83.88 4.16 -10.47
N LEU A 57 -84.77 3.22 -10.81
CA LEU A 57 -85.65 3.29 -11.99
C LEU A 57 -86.65 4.47 -11.99
N PRO A 58 -87.26 4.89 -10.86
CA PRO A 58 -88.22 6.00 -10.83
C PRO A 58 -87.61 7.36 -11.15
N ARG A 59 -86.30 7.53 -10.92
CA ARG A 59 -85.57 8.80 -11.12
C ARG A 59 -85.04 8.99 -12.56
N LYS A 60 -85.12 7.96 -13.41
CA LYS A 60 -84.59 7.98 -14.79
C LYS A 60 -85.69 8.24 -15.83
N THR A 61 -85.27 8.72 -17.01
CA THR A 61 -86.18 8.90 -18.16
C THR A 61 -86.69 7.55 -18.67
N ASP A 62 -87.82 7.54 -19.39
CA ASP A 62 -88.46 6.30 -19.87
C ASP A 62 -87.52 5.44 -20.75
N MET A 63 -86.72 6.08 -21.59
CA MET A 63 -85.76 5.40 -22.47
C MET A 63 -84.60 4.76 -21.69
N GLU A 64 -84.01 5.49 -20.75
CA GLU A 64 -82.92 4.98 -19.89
C GLU A 64 -83.40 3.85 -18.98
N ARG A 65 -84.64 3.95 -18.49
CA ARG A 65 -85.29 2.91 -17.68
C ARG A 65 -85.35 1.59 -18.45
N LYS A 66 -85.76 1.62 -19.73
CA LYS A 66 -85.85 0.43 -20.58
C LYS A 66 -84.48 -0.20 -20.85
N ILE A 67 -83.46 0.62 -21.11
CA ILE A 67 -82.09 0.14 -21.36
C ILE A 67 -81.50 -0.54 -20.12
N GLU A 68 -81.69 0.03 -18.92
CA GLU A 68 -81.16 -0.54 -17.68
C GLU A 68 -81.85 -1.86 -17.30
N ILE A 69 -83.18 -1.96 -17.48
CA ILE A 69 -83.93 -3.20 -17.28
C ILE A 69 -83.42 -4.29 -18.23
N TYR A 70 -83.21 -3.95 -19.51
CA TYR A 70 -82.67 -4.88 -20.49
C TYR A 70 -81.26 -5.35 -20.12
N ASN A 71 -80.36 -4.42 -19.76
CA ASN A 71 -78.99 -4.74 -19.39
C ASN A 71 -78.92 -5.61 -18.12
N PHE A 72 -79.76 -5.32 -17.12
CA PHE A 72 -79.90 -6.16 -15.94
C PHE A 72 -80.35 -7.57 -16.32
N SER A 73 -81.42 -7.70 -17.10
CA SER A 73 -81.95 -8.99 -17.56
C SER A 73 -80.90 -9.81 -18.32
N ALA A 74 -80.16 -9.18 -19.24
CA ALA A 74 -79.11 -9.83 -20.01
C ALA A 74 -77.94 -10.31 -19.13
N ARG A 75 -77.47 -9.48 -18.19
CA ARG A 75 -76.39 -9.85 -17.25
C ARG A 75 -76.81 -11.00 -16.33
N THR A 76 -78.01 -10.90 -15.75
CA THR A 76 -78.57 -11.90 -14.85
C THR A 76 -78.76 -13.23 -15.58
N ARG A 77 -79.30 -13.20 -16.82
CA ARG A 77 -79.42 -14.39 -17.67
C ARG A 77 -78.07 -15.08 -17.91
N GLN A 78 -77.01 -14.32 -18.25
CA GLN A 78 -75.70 -14.91 -18.51
C GLN A 78 -75.09 -15.57 -17.26
N LEU A 79 -75.31 -14.96 -16.09
CA LEU A 79 -74.86 -15.51 -14.82
C LEU A 79 -75.60 -16.82 -14.48
N PHE A 80 -76.92 -16.87 -14.67
CA PHE A 80 -77.70 -18.11 -14.47
C PHE A 80 -77.39 -19.20 -15.51
N ILE A 81 -77.05 -18.85 -16.75
CA ILE A 81 -76.58 -19.82 -17.76
C ILE A 81 -75.26 -20.47 -17.30
N ARG A 82 -74.31 -19.68 -16.78
CA ARG A 82 -73.06 -20.22 -16.20
C ARG A 82 -73.35 -21.11 -14.99
N LEU A 83 -74.26 -20.70 -14.10
CA LEU A 83 -74.67 -21.51 -12.97
C LEU A 83 -75.28 -22.86 -13.42
N ILE A 84 -76.16 -22.85 -14.42
CA ILE A 84 -76.74 -24.08 -15.00
C ILE A 84 -75.65 -24.99 -15.56
N SER A 85 -74.61 -24.44 -16.21
CA SER A 85 -73.50 -25.25 -16.70
C SER A 85 -72.75 -25.95 -15.55
N LEU A 86 -72.53 -25.25 -14.43
CA LEU A 86 -71.92 -25.84 -13.23
C LEU A 86 -72.82 -26.90 -12.58
N VAL A 87 -74.13 -26.66 -12.50
CA VAL A 87 -75.10 -27.65 -11.98
C VAL A 87 -75.12 -28.91 -12.84
N LYS A 88 -75.06 -28.78 -14.17
CA LYS A 88 -74.95 -29.94 -15.08
C LYS A 88 -73.66 -30.73 -14.86
N TRP A 89 -72.56 -30.03 -14.58
CA TRP A 89 -71.26 -30.66 -14.25
C TRP A 89 -71.23 -31.29 -12.86
N ALA A 90 -71.98 -30.73 -11.89
CA ALA A 90 -72.06 -31.26 -10.53
C ALA A 90 -72.59 -32.71 -10.48
N ASN A 91 -73.42 -33.12 -11.44
CA ASN A 91 -73.84 -34.52 -11.58
C ASN A 91 -72.67 -35.51 -11.76
N SER A 92 -71.53 -35.04 -12.26
CA SER A 92 -70.32 -35.85 -12.44
C SER A 92 -69.26 -35.64 -11.34
N VAL A 93 -69.55 -34.84 -10.31
CA VAL A 93 -68.56 -34.47 -9.27
C VAL A 93 -68.03 -35.71 -8.52
N SER A 94 -68.89 -36.69 -8.24
CA SER A 94 -68.51 -37.91 -7.53
C SER A 94 -67.45 -38.75 -8.28
N LYS A 95 -67.40 -38.67 -9.62
CA LYS A 95 -66.37 -39.31 -10.43
C LYS A 95 -65.07 -38.51 -10.37
N VAL A 96 -65.16 -37.18 -10.42
CA VAL A 96 -64.01 -36.27 -10.33
C VAL A 96 -63.35 -36.37 -8.96
N ASP A 97 -64.12 -36.40 -7.88
CA ASP A 97 -63.61 -36.54 -6.51
C ASP A 97 -62.87 -37.86 -6.30
N LYS A 98 -63.39 -38.97 -6.84
CA LYS A 98 -62.70 -40.27 -6.82
C LYS A 98 -61.38 -40.20 -7.58
N SER A 99 -61.36 -39.64 -8.77
CA SER A 99 -60.13 -39.47 -9.56
C SER A 99 -59.13 -38.54 -8.86
N ALA A 100 -59.59 -37.47 -8.22
CA ALA A 100 -58.74 -36.56 -7.46
C ALA A 100 -58.14 -37.25 -6.22
N ASN A 101 -58.93 -38.07 -5.52
CA ASN A 101 -58.44 -38.87 -4.40
C ASN A 101 -57.40 -39.90 -4.85
N ILE A 102 -57.62 -40.57 -5.99
CA ILE A 102 -56.65 -41.51 -6.56
C ILE A 102 -55.36 -40.77 -6.95
N MET A 103 -55.46 -39.60 -7.60
CA MET A 103 -54.29 -38.79 -7.95
C MET A 103 -53.53 -38.37 -6.69
N SER A 104 -54.21 -37.86 -5.67
CA SER A 104 -53.58 -37.48 -4.40
C SER A 104 -52.91 -38.67 -3.71
N PHE A 105 -53.50 -39.86 -3.79
CA PHE A 105 -52.88 -41.07 -3.26
C PHE A 105 -51.61 -41.43 -4.05
N LEU A 106 -51.66 -41.41 -5.38
CA LEU A 106 -50.50 -41.70 -6.22
C LEU A 106 -49.36 -40.68 -6.01
N ASP A 107 -49.69 -39.40 -5.89
CA ASP A 107 -48.72 -38.35 -5.58
C ASP A 107 -48.06 -38.58 -4.23
N LYS A 108 -48.83 -38.96 -3.19
CA LYS A 108 -48.26 -39.34 -1.89
C LYS A 108 -47.31 -40.52 -2.00
N GLN A 109 -47.68 -41.56 -2.75
CA GLN A 109 -46.80 -42.71 -2.96
C GLN A 109 -45.50 -42.31 -3.69
N ASN A 110 -45.60 -41.47 -4.71
CA ASN A 110 -44.43 -40.96 -5.43
C ASN A 110 -43.50 -40.17 -4.52
N MET A 111 -44.06 -39.33 -3.63
CA MET A 111 -43.26 -38.59 -2.65
C MET A 111 -42.53 -39.52 -1.67
N LEU A 112 -43.20 -40.58 -1.19
CA LEU A 112 -42.54 -41.56 -0.31
C LEU A 112 -41.35 -42.25 -0.98
N PHE A 113 -41.42 -42.53 -2.29
CA PHE A 113 -40.28 -43.09 -3.02
C PHE A 113 -39.10 -42.12 -3.08
N ILE A 114 -39.36 -40.85 -3.36
CA ILE A 114 -38.34 -39.80 -3.42
C ILE A 114 -37.70 -39.62 -2.04
N GLU A 115 -38.51 -39.46 -1.00
CA GLU A 115 -38.02 -39.29 0.38
C GLU A 115 -37.18 -40.49 0.85
N THR A 116 -37.61 -41.71 0.51
CA THR A 116 -36.85 -42.93 0.85
C THR A 116 -35.50 -42.95 0.14
N ALA A 117 -35.45 -42.59 -1.14
CA ALA A 117 -34.20 -42.52 -1.89
C ALA A 117 -33.26 -41.46 -1.31
N ASP A 118 -33.78 -40.27 -0.97
CA ASP A 118 -33.01 -39.19 -0.35
C ASP A 118 -32.48 -39.57 1.03
N MET A 119 -33.29 -40.27 1.83
CA MET A 119 -32.88 -40.81 3.12
C MET A 119 -31.71 -41.80 2.97
N LEU A 120 -31.81 -42.72 2.01
CA LEU A 120 -30.76 -43.71 1.73
C LEU A 120 -29.47 -43.06 1.20
N ALA A 121 -29.59 -42.07 0.32
CA ALA A 121 -28.48 -41.29 -0.19
C ALA A 121 -27.76 -40.55 0.94
N ARG A 122 -28.52 -39.89 1.83
CA ARG A 122 -27.96 -39.20 3.00
C ARG A 122 -27.27 -40.17 3.96
N MET A 123 -27.89 -41.31 4.23
CA MET A 123 -27.31 -42.34 5.11
C MET A 123 -25.98 -42.85 4.56
N SER A 124 -25.91 -43.16 3.26
CA SER A 124 -24.68 -43.68 2.63
C SER A 124 -23.55 -42.66 2.56
N ARG A 125 -23.86 -41.40 2.26
CA ARG A 125 -22.84 -40.35 2.03
C ARG A 125 -22.40 -39.65 3.30
N GLU A 126 -23.27 -39.50 4.29
CA GLU A 126 -22.96 -38.69 5.47
C GLU A 126 -22.81 -39.55 6.72
N THR A 127 -23.80 -40.41 6.98
CA THR A 127 -23.87 -41.14 8.24
C THR A 127 -22.86 -42.29 8.28
N LEU A 128 -22.83 -43.13 7.24
CA LEU A 128 -21.92 -44.26 7.17
C LEU A 128 -20.46 -43.83 7.00
N ILE A 129 -20.18 -42.74 6.29
CA ILE A 129 -18.81 -42.22 6.17
C ILE A 129 -18.27 -41.78 7.55
N ARG A 130 -19.10 -41.12 8.36
CA ARG A 130 -18.72 -40.73 9.74
C ARG A 130 -18.59 -41.91 10.69
N ALA A 131 -19.32 -43.01 10.45
CA ALA A 131 -19.19 -44.24 11.24
C ALA A 131 -17.91 -45.04 10.90
N ARG A 132 -17.29 -44.79 9.74
CA ARG A 132 -16.02 -45.42 9.35
C ARG A 132 -14.87 -44.67 10.01
N LEU A 133 -13.95 -45.42 10.60
CA LEU A 133 -12.70 -44.87 11.11
C LEU A 133 -11.80 -44.47 9.93
N PRO A 134 -11.26 -43.24 9.89
CA PRO A 134 -10.31 -42.83 8.85
C PRO A 134 -9.02 -43.66 8.92
N ASN A 135 -8.31 -43.75 7.80
CA ASN A 135 -6.96 -44.33 7.79
C ASN A 135 -6.00 -43.44 8.59
N PHE A 136 -5.25 -44.04 9.51
CA PHE A 136 -4.27 -43.32 10.31
C PHE A 136 -2.95 -43.15 9.54
N HIS A 137 -2.46 -41.92 9.46
CA HIS A 137 -1.16 -41.61 8.86
C HIS A 137 -0.02 -41.84 9.86
N ILE A 138 0.34 -43.12 10.06
CA ILE A 138 1.40 -43.53 11.00
C ILE A 138 2.74 -42.81 10.75
N PRO A 139 3.24 -42.62 9.50
CA PRO A 139 4.52 -41.96 9.28
C PRO A 139 4.57 -40.52 9.81
N ALA A 140 3.47 -39.76 9.66
CA ALA A 140 3.37 -38.40 10.18
C ALA A 140 3.35 -38.40 11.72
N ALA A 141 2.68 -39.37 12.34
CA ALA A 141 2.66 -39.52 13.79
C ALA A 141 4.06 -39.87 14.35
N VAL A 142 4.79 -40.77 13.70
CA VAL A 142 6.16 -41.14 14.08
C VAL A 142 7.11 -39.94 13.95
N GLU A 143 6.99 -39.17 12.87
CA GLU A 143 7.77 -37.95 12.67
C GLU A 143 7.53 -36.95 13.80
N VAL A 144 6.28 -36.56 14.06
CA VAL A 144 5.94 -35.64 15.15
C VAL A 144 6.39 -36.18 16.51
N LEU A 145 6.31 -37.49 16.75
CA LEU A 145 6.77 -38.11 17.99
C LEU A 145 8.29 -38.05 18.16
N THR A 146 9.05 -38.19 17.07
CA THR A 146 10.53 -38.26 17.11
C THR A 146 11.19 -36.90 17.05
N THR A 147 10.73 -36.01 16.17
CA THR A 147 11.32 -34.68 15.96
C THR A 147 10.58 -33.57 16.70
N GLY A 148 9.42 -33.87 17.29
CA GLY A 148 8.55 -32.87 17.93
C GLY A 148 7.88 -31.91 16.96
N THR A 149 8.18 -31.99 15.65
CA THR A 149 7.71 -31.05 14.62
C THR A 149 7.39 -31.77 13.31
N TYR A 150 6.52 -31.17 12.48
CA TYR A 150 6.10 -31.74 11.20
C TYR A 150 6.84 -31.07 10.03
N ASN A 151 7.78 -31.75 9.39
CA ASN A 151 8.66 -31.12 8.37
C ASN A 151 7.99 -30.95 7.00
N ARG A 152 6.83 -31.57 6.76
CA ARG A 152 6.08 -31.42 5.51
C ARG A 152 5.14 -30.20 5.51
N LEU A 153 5.17 -29.39 6.57
CA LEU A 153 4.44 -28.13 6.60
C LEU A 153 5.06 -27.18 5.57
N PRO A 154 4.29 -26.62 4.62
CA PRO A 154 4.79 -25.63 3.69
C PRO A 154 5.44 -24.45 4.41
N THR A 155 6.63 -24.06 3.97
CA THR A 155 7.40 -22.97 4.61
C THR A 155 6.66 -21.64 4.55
N CYS A 156 5.80 -21.42 3.55
CA CYS A 156 4.96 -20.22 3.44
C CYS A 156 3.99 -20.03 4.63
N ILE A 157 3.54 -21.11 5.28
CA ILE A 157 2.72 -21.01 6.50
C ILE A 157 3.59 -20.65 7.69
N ARG A 158 4.78 -21.27 7.78
CA ARG A 158 5.76 -21.01 8.84
C ARG A 158 6.27 -19.57 8.78
N GLU A 159 6.64 -19.08 7.60
CA GLU A 159 7.15 -17.72 7.34
C GLU A 159 6.11 -16.62 7.62
N ARG A 160 4.81 -16.94 7.52
CA ARG A 160 3.74 -15.98 7.78
C ARG A 160 3.36 -15.88 9.25
N ILE A 161 3.52 -16.97 10.01
CA ILE A 161 3.03 -17.07 11.40
C ILE A 161 4.17 -16.92 12.41
N VAL A 162 5.36 -17.43 12.09
CA VAL A 162 6.52 -17.40 12.98
C VAL A 162 7.50 -16.34 12.47
N PRO A 163 7.89 -15.35 13.29
CA PRO A 163 8.92 -14.40 12.89
C PRO A 163 10.23 -15.16 12.62
N PRO A 164 11.05 -14.72 11.65
CA PRO A 164 12.34 -15.34 11.41
C PRO A 164 13.20 -15.30 12.68
N ASP A 165 13.96 -16.37 12.91
CA ASP A 165 14.84 -16.47 14.08
C ASP A 165 15.79 -15.25 14.12
N PRO A 166 16.03 -14.67 15.31
CA PRO A 166 16.86 -13.50 15.44
C PRO A 166 18.30 -13.81 15.01
N ILE A 167 18.89 -12.93 14.19
CA ILE A 167 20.28 -13.05 13.75
C ILE A 167 21.18 -13.11 14.98
N THR A 168 21.97 -14.18 15.11
CA THR A 168 22.87 -14.33 16.25
C THR A 168 23.98 -13.27 16.19
N PRO A 169 24.51 -12.80 17.34
CA PRO A 169 25.59 -11.81 17.34
C PRO A 169 26.86 -12.33 16.65
N ALA A 170 27.07 -13.65 16.66
CA ALA A 170 28.17 -14.31 15.95
C ALA A 170 27.99 -14.22 14.42
N GLU A 171 26.81 -14.56 13.90
CA GLU A 171 26.49 -14.41 12.47
C GLU A 171 26.57 -12.95 12.04
N LYS A 172 26.06 -12.02 12.84
CA LYS A 172 26.18 -10.58 12.55
C LYS A 172 27.65 -10.17 12.41
N LYS A 173 28.51 -10.57 13.34
CA LYS A 173 29.95 -10.26 13.27
C LYS A 173 30.61 -10.88 12.05
N GLN A 174 30.28 -12.14 11.73
CA GLN A 174 30.82 -12.84 10.56
C GLN A 174 30.38 -12.17 9.25
N THR A 175 29.10 -11.80 9.14
CA THR A 175 28.56 -11.08 7.97
C THR A 175 29.20 -9.71 7.80
N LEU A 176 29.42 -8.95 8.87
CA LEU A 176 30.13 -7.66 8.81
C LEU A 176 31.59 -7.81 8.39
N LEU A 177 32.29 -8.85 8.86
CA LEU A 177 33.65 -9.17 8.41
C LEU A 177 33.68 -9.53 6.92
N ARG A 178 32.71 -10.33 6.47
CA ARG A 178 32.57 -10.67 5.05
C ARG A 178 32.29 -9.41 4.22
N LEU A 179 31.44 -8.51 4.72
CA LEU A 179 31.14 -7.26 4.04
C LEU A 179 32.35 -6.34 3.93
N ASN A 180 33.20 -6.26 4.96
CA ASN A 180 34.47 -5.55 4.89
C ASN A 180 35.37 -6.09 3.77
N GLN A 181 35.44 -7.41 3.60
CA GLN A 181 36.22 -8.03 2.52
C GLN A 181 35.67 -7.69 1.13
N VAL A 182 34.34 -7.72 0.97
CA VAL A 182 33.68 -7.35 -0.29
C VAL A 182 33.94 -5.90 -0.64
N ILE A 183 33.82 -4.99 0.33
CA ILE A 183 34.11 -3.57 0.17
C ILE A 183 35.59 -3.37 -0.20
N GLN A 184 36.51 -4.04 0.49
CA GLN A 184 37.94 -3.95 0.18
C GLN A 184 38.25 -4.43 -1.24
N HIS A 185 37.69 -5.57 -1.66
CA HIS A 185 37.87 -6.09 -3.01
C HIS A 185 37.32 -5.13 -4.09
N ARG A 186 36.15 -4.53 -3.84
CA ARG A 186 35.54 -3.52 -4.72
C ARG A 186 36.40 -2.26 -4.86
N LEU A 187 36.98 -1.79 -3.77
CA LEU A 187 37.84 -0.60 -3.77
C LEU A 187 39.16 -0.82 -4.49
N VAL A 188 39.75 -2.01 -4.37
CA VAL A 188 40.98 -2.38 -5.09
C VAL A 188 40.76 -2.50 -6.59
N THR A 189 39.59 -3.02 -7.00
CA THR A 189 39.24 -3.22 -8.41
C THR A 189 38.72 -1.93 -9.06
N GLY A 190 38.16 -1.02 -8.26
CA GLY A 190 37.56 0.23 -8.72
C GLY A 190 38.57 1.34 -9.02
N LYS A 191 38.16 2.29 -9.86
CA LYS A 191 38.93 3.52 -10.09
C LYS A 191 38.68 4.48 -8.92
N LEU A 192 39.68 4.68 -8.07
CA LEU A 192 39.65 5.62 -6.95
C LEU A 192 40.34 6.93 -7.32
N LEU A 193 39.74 8.05 -6.92
CA LEU A 193 40.36 9.37 -7.02
C LEU A 193 41.54 9.47 -6.03
N PRO A 194 42.64 10.18 -6.38
CA PRO A 194 43.79 10.34 -5.49
C PRO A 194 43.44 10.93 -4.11
N GLN A 195 42.40 11.78 -4.05
CA GLN A 195 41.93 12.45 -2.85
C GLN A 195 41.14 11.55 -1.89
N MET A 196 40.64 10.41 -2.37
CA MET A 196 39.88 9.44 -1.58
C MET A 196 40.74 8.22 -1.17
N ARG A 197 42.07 8.33 -1.26
CA ARG A 197 42.99 7.22 -0.91
C ARG A 197 43.06 6.95 0.58
N GLU A 198 42.80 7.95 1.42
CA GLU A 198 42.72 7.80 2.87
C GLU A 198 41.29 7.39 3.25
N PHE A 199 41.06 6.09 3.44
CA PHE A 199 39.76 5.54 3.84
C PHE A 199 39.90 4.54 4.97
N LYS A 200 38.84 4.42 5.79
CA LYS A 200 38.78 3.47 6.90
C LYS A 200 37.61 2.51 6.67
N ILE A 201 37.89 1.20 6.68
CA ILE A 201 36.84 0.16 6.58
C ILE A 201 36.62 -0.41 7.98
N LYS A 202 35.41 -0.26 8.53
CA LYS A 202 35.02 -0.83 9.82
C LYS A 202 33.54 -1.20 9.80
N ASN A 203 33.18 -2.30 10.48
CA ASN A 203 31.79 -2.72 10.69
C ASN A 203 30.89 -2.70 9.43
N GLY A 204 31.41 -3.15 8.28
CA GLY A 204 30.64 -3.24 7.04
C GLY A 204 30.43 -1.92 6.31
N ARG A 205 31.08 -0.82 6.74
CA ARG A 205 31.05 0.47 6.04
C ARG A 205 32.47 0.94 5.70
N VAL A 206 32.58 1.68 4.60
CA VAL A 206 33.77 2.46 4.26
C VAL A 206 33.50 3.92 4.59
N THR A 207 34.42 4.56 5.31
CA THR A 207 34.40 6.00 5.55
C THR A 207 35.55 6.63 4.78
N PHE A 208 35.23 7.57 3.89
CA PHE A 208 36.21 8.39 3.20
C PHE A 208 36.33 9.73 3.90
N GLU A 209 37.55 10.11 4.23
CA GLU A 209 37.85 11.34 4.95
C GLU A 209 38.62 12.26 4.00
N VAL A 210 37.95 13.30 3.50
CA VAL A 210 38.58 14.36 2.71
C VAL A 210 38.79 15.55 3.64
N LYS A 211 40.06 15.83 3.94
CA LYS A 211 40.45 16.86 4.93
C LYS A 211 39.84 18.21 4.57
N HIS A 212 39.20 18.86 5.55
CA HIS A 212 38.58 20.20 5.45
C HIS A 212 37.36 20.32 4.54
N GLU A 213 36.83 19.21 4.01
CA GLU A 213 35.62 19.22 3.18
C GLU A 213 34.51 18.36 3.79
N PHE A 214 34.67 17.02 3.76
CA PHE A 214 33.62 16.10 4.20
C PHE A 214 34.15 14.72 4.61
N ASN A 215 33.35 14.04 5.44
CA ASN A 215 33.47 12.64 5.75
C ASN A 215 32.20 11.91 5.26
N VAL A 216 32.36 10.87 4.45
CA VAL A 216 31.24 10.14 3.85
C VAL A 216 31.31 8.65 4.14
N SER A 217 30.20 8.09 4.63
CA SER A 217 30.06 6.67 4.95
C SER A 217 29.26 5.94 3.87
N LEU A 218 29.86 4.95 3.20
CA LEU A 218 29.20 4.13 2.18
C LEU A 218 29.19 2.65 2.56
N THR A 219 28.24 1.90 2.00
CA THR A 219 28.08 0.45 2.21
C THR A 219 27.57 -0.22 0.93
N VAL A 220 27.82 -1.52 0.78
CA VAL A 220 27.32 -2.35 -0.32
C VAL A 220 26.34 -3.37 0.25
N MET A 221 25.27 -3.71 -0.48
CA MET A 221 24.24 -4.66 -0.02
C MET A 221 24.34 -6.05 -0.67
N GLY A 222 25.52 -6.44 -1.14
CA GLY A 222 25.74 -7.74 -1.77
C GLY A 222 27.12 -7.91 -2.42
N ASP A 223 27.45 -9.16 -2.77
CA ASP A 223 28.75 -9.51 -3.36
C ASP A 223 28.79 -9.20 -4.88
N GLY A 224 27.68 -9.45 -5.58
CA GLY A 224 27.62 -9.40 -7.05
C GLY A 224 27.93 -8.03 -7.65
N ASN A 225 28.84 -7.96 -8.64
CA ASN A 225 29.40 -6.75 -9.24
C ASN A 225 28.38 -5.67 -9.66
N ASN A 226 27.12 -6.04 -9.89
CA ASN A 226 26.03 -5.14 -10.29
C ASN A 226 25.33 -4.44 -9.10
N VAL A 227 25.63 -4.81 -7.86
CA VAL A 227 25.03 -4.15 -6.69
C VAL A 227 25.63 -2.75 -6.54
N PRO A 228 24.81 -1.67 -6.55
CA PRO A 228 25.29 -0.31 -6.39
C PRO A 228 25.72 -0.04 -4.95
N TRP A 229 26.55 0.98 -4.78
CA TRP A 229 26.86 1.51 -3.46
C TRP A 229 25.60 2.13 -2.83
N ARG A 230 25.57 2.21 -1.50
CA ARG A 230 24.56 2.94 -0.73
C ARG A 230 25.24 3.91 0.21
N LEU A 231 24.67 5.10 0.28
CA LEU A 231 25.10 6.15 1.19
C LEU A 231 24.44 5.91 2.56
N LEU A 232 25.26 5.85 3.61
CA LEU A 232 24.76 5.76 4.98
C LEU A 232 24.66 7.14 5.59
N ASP A 233 25.77 7.88 5.59
CA ASP A 233 25.91 9.10 6.37
C ASP A 233 26.88 10.08 5.70
N ILE A 234 26.65 11.38 5.91
CA ILE A 234 27.45 12.48 5.37
C ILE A 234 27.69 13.49 6.49
N ASP A 235 28.94 13.66 6.86
CA ASP A 235 29.38 14.71 7.78
C ASP A 235 30.15 15.76 6.99
N ILE A 236 29.70 17.01 7.04
CA ILE A 236 30.39 18.14 6.39
C ILE A 236 31.36 18.72 7.42
N LEU A 237 32.66 18.74 7.08
CA LEU A 237 33.75 19.16 7.96
C LEU A 237 34.12 20.64 7.79
N VAL A 238 33.40 21.37 6.94
CA VAL A 238 33.55 22.82 6.79
C VAL A 238 32.96 23.50 8.01
N GLU A 239 33.81 24.16 8.80
CA GLU A 239 33.42 24.90 10.00
C GLU A 239 33.86 26.36 9.89
N ASP A 240 33.01 27.28 10.36
CA ASP A 240 33.36 28.68 10.59
C ASP A 240 33.33 28.98 12.08
N LYS A 241 34.51 29.14 12.69
CA LYS A 241 34.65 29.39 14.14
C LYS A 241 34.21 30.80 14.55
N GLU A 242 34.25 31.77 13.63
CA GLU A 242 33.96 33.17 13.98
C GLU A 242 32.47 33.51 13.86
N THR A 243 31.75 32.83 12.98
CA THR A 243 30.31 33.07 12.73
C THR A 243 29.43 31.97 13.31
N GLY A 244 29.93 30.74 13.49
CA GLY A 244 29.12 29.55 13.74
C GLY A 244 28.96 29.12 15.20
N ASP A 245 29.78 29.57 16.15
CA ASP A 245 29.80 29.06 17.55
C ASP A 245 29.82 27.51 17.63
N GLY A 246 30.39 26.84 16.62
CA GLY A 246 30.42 25.37 16.51
C GLY A 246 29.11 24.72 16.06
N LYS A 247 28.08 25.48 15.64
CA LYS A 247 26.87 24.92 15.04
C LYS A 247 27.12 24.49 13.60
N ALA A 248 26.52 23.38 13.20
CA ALA A 248 26.58 22.88 11.83
C ALA A 248 26.06 23.96 10.86
N LEU A 249 26.88 24.30 9.85
CA LEU A 249 26.56 25.31 8.84
C LEU A 249 25.37 24.92 7.95
N VAL A 250 25.05 23.63 7.89
CA VAL A 250 24.04 23.07 6.99
C VAL A 250 22.88 22.49 7.78
N HIS A 251 21.65 22.82 7.35
CA HIS A 251 20.44 22.33 8.00
C HIS A 251 20.19 20.84 7.69
N GLN A 252 19.61 20.08 8.62
CA GLN A 252 19.34 18.65 8.44
C GLN A 252 18.52 18.33 7.17
N LEU A 253 17.60 19.22 6.77
CA LEU A 253 16.83 19.05 5.53
C LEU A 253 17.68 19.14 4.28
N GLN A 254 18.70 20.01 4.26
CA GLN A 254 19.64 20.12 3.14
C GLN A 254 20.52 18.87 3.07
N VAL A 255 20.99 18.36 4.20
CA VAL A 255 21.73 17.08 4.28
C VAL A 255 20.87 15.93 3.75
N ASN A 256 19.59 15.85 4.14
CA ASN A 256 18.67 14.82 3.64
C ASN A 256 18.42 14.94 2.13
N TYR A 257 18.32 16.16 1.60
CA TYR A 257 18.16 16.39 0.16
C TYR A 257 19.40 15.93 -0.61
N ILE A 258 20.60 16.30 -0.13
CA ILE A 258 21.88 15.85 -0.70
C ILE A 258 21.99 14.32 -0.63
N HIS A 259 21.56 13.71 0.48
CA HIS A 259 21.55 12.26 0.65
C HIS A 259 20.69 11.57 -0.41
N GLN A 260 19.46 12.06 -0.64
CA GLN A 260 18.57 11.53 -1.68
C GLN A 260 19.13 11.73 -3.09
N LEU A 261 19.70 12.90 -3.38
CA LEU A 261 20.30 13.21 -4.68
C LEU A 261 21.46 12.27 -5.00
N ILE A 262 22.41 12.13 -4.06
CA ILE A 262 23.55 11.23 -4.22
C ILE A 262 23.07 9.78 -4.34
N GLN A 263 22.12 9.35 -3.52
CA GLN A 263 21.60 7.99 -3.54
C GLN A 263 20.93 7.65 -4.88
N ALA A 264 20.25 8.60 -5.53
CA ALA A 264 19.69 8.41 -6.87
C ALA A 264 20.80 8.26 -7.93
N ARG A 265 21.81 9.15 -7.91
CA ARG A 265 22.95 9.11 -8.84
C ARG A 265 23.83 7.87 -8.70
N LEU A 266 23.90 7.32 -7.49
CA LEU A 266 24.68 6.12 -7.17
C LEU A 266 24.11 4.85 -7.81
N VAL A 267 22.81 4.84 -8.11
CA VAL A 267 22.12 3.72 -8.77
C VAL A 267 22.26 3.79 -10.29
N GLU A 268 22.30 5.01 -10.85
CA GLU A 268 22.35 5.23 -12.31
C GLU A 268 23.75 5.06 -12.90
N ASN A 269 24.80 5.46 -12.17
CA ASN A 269 26.13 5.62 -12.74
C ASN A 269 27.11 4.45 -12.41
N PRO A 270 27.88 3.95 -13.40
CA PRO A 270 28.88 2.90 -13.17
C PRO A 270 30.12 3.42 -12.38
N ASN A 271 30.44 4.71 -12.50
CA ASN A 271 31.50 5.37 -11.72
C ASN A 271 30.90 6.09 -10.50
N ALA A 272 30.21 5.33 -9.66
CA ALA A 272 29.53 5.78 -8.45
C ALA A 272 30.39 6.67 -7.54
N LEU A 273 31.64 6.26 -7.25
CA LEU A 273 32.50 6.95 -6.28
C LEU A 273 32.98 8.33 -6.76
N SER A 274 33.25 8.49 -8.06
CA SER A 274 33.66 9.80 -8.59
C SER A 274 32.49 10.79 -8.58
N GLU A 275 31.27 10.32 -8.82
CA GLU A 275 30.10 11.19 -8.80
C GLU A 275 29.76 11.68 -7.38
N VAL A 276 29.88 10.80 -6.39
CA VAL A 276 29.77 11.16 -4.97
C VAL A 276 30.79 12.23 -4.62
N TYR A 277 32.04 12.04 -5.03
CA TYR A 277 33.09 13.02 -4.80
C TYR A 277 32.78 14.35 -5.47
N ASN A 278 32.44 14.37 -6.77
CA ASN A 278 32.16 15.59 -7.51
C ASN A 278 31.01 16.39 -6.90
N CYS A 279 29.92 15.71 -6.53
CA CYS A 279 28.75 16.35 -5.93
C CYS A 279 29.07 16.96 -4.55
N LEU A 280 29.73 16.19 -3.68
CA LEU A 280 30.11 16.66 -2.35
C LEU A 280 31.19 17.74 -2.41
N HIS A 281 32.17 17.60 -3.29
CA HIS A 281 33.24 18.58 -3.49
C HIS A 281 32.68 19.91 -4.00
N TYR A 282 31.83 19.89 -5.03
CA TYR A 282 31.16 21.10 -5.53
C TYR A 282 30.32 21.78 -4.44
N PHE A 283 29.56 20.99 -3.67
CA PHE A 283 28.78 21.51 -2.55
C PHE A 283 29.67 22.14 -1.47
N CYS A 284 30.76 21.47 -1.08
CA CYS A 284 31.70 21.99 -0.08
C CYS A 284 32.42 23.25 -0.56
N GLN A 285 32.83 23.32 -1.83
CA GLN A 285 33.40 24.53 -2.42
C GLN A 285 32.41 25.69 -2.43
N SER A 286 31.14 25.42 -2.81
CA SER A 286 30.09 26.43 -2.76
C SER A 286 29.86 26.93 -1.33
N LEU A 287 29.87 26.02 -0.35
CA LEU A 287 29.71 26.35 1.06
C LEU A 287 30.91 27.18 1.57
N GLN A 288 32.13 26.82 1.20
CA GLN A 288 33.34 27.59 1.54
C GLN A 288 33.28 29.01 0.95
N LEU A 289 32.83 29.17 -0.29
CA LEU A 289 32.65 30.49 -0.91
C LEU A 289 31.55 31.31 -0.22
N GLU A 290 30.44 30.69 0.20
CA GLU A 290 29.39 31.36 0.98
C GLU A 290 29.88 31.82 2.36
N VAL A 291 30.70 30.99 3.02
CA VAL A 291 31.35 31.35 4.29
C VAL A 291 32.27 32.55 4.09
N LEU A 292 33.14 32.53 3.07
CA LEU A 292 34.03 33.65 2.75
C LEU A 292 33.26 34.93 2.41
N TYR A 293 32.15 34.83 1.67
CA TYR A 293 31.26 35.95 1.38
C TYR A 293 30.67 36.56 2.65
N THR A 294 30.15 35.72 3.54
CA THR A 294 29.54 36.15 4.81
C THR A 294 30.58 36.78 5.74
N GLN A 295 31.77 36.19 5.84
CA GLN A 295 32.90 36.75 6.58
C GLN A 295 33.30 38.12 6.01
N THR A 296 33.38 38.27 4.68
CA THR A 296 33.74 39.54 4.03
C THR A 296 32.70 40.63 4.30
N LEU A 297 31.40 40.31 4.20
CA LEU A 297 30.34 41.26 4.55
C LEU A 297 30.45 41.72 6.00
N ARG A 298 30.68 40.80 6.93
CA ARG A 298 30.86 41.13 8.33
C ARG A 298 32.08 42.02 8.57
N LEU A 299 33.19 41.74 7.90
CA LEU A 299 34.41 42.56 7.98
C LEU A 299 34.21 43.98 7.48
N SER A 300 33.46 44.14 6.39
CA SER A 300 33.06 45.43 5.86
C SER A 300 32.21 46.19 6.89
N TYR A 301 31.20 45.56 7.50
CA TYR A 301 30.35 46.22 8.49
C TYR A 301 31.02 46.53 9.84
N GLU A 302 31.89 45.65 10.36
CA GLU A 302 32.38 45.77 11.75
C GLU A 302 33.73 46.49 11.89
N ARG A 303 34.70 46.24 10.98
CA ARG A 303 36.11 46.63 11.22
C ARG A 303 36.74 47.47 10.12
N LEU A 304 36.47 47.13 8.86
CA LEU A 304 37.27 47.62 7.72
C LEU A 304 36.49 48.54 6.78
N ASP A 305 35.19 48.77 7.00
CA ASP A 305 34.32 49.78 6.37
C ASP A 305 34.70 50.09 4.92
N ASP A 306 35.19 51.29 4.61
CA ASP A 306 35.50 51.74 3.25
C ASP A 306 36.79 51.12 2.64
N ASN A 307 37.54 50.35 3.43
CA ASN A 307 38.77 49.69 2.99
C ASN A 307 38.53 48.30 2.39
N ILE A 308 37.35 47.70 2.54
CA ILE A 308 37.03 46.38 1.97
C ILE A 308 35.62 46.40 1.36
N ASN A 309 35.50 46.04 0.09
CA ASN A 309 34.23 45.92 -0.60
C ASN A 309 34.15 44.64 -1.45
N VAL A 310 32.99 44.00 -1.45
CA VAL A 310 32.71 42.89 -2.37
C VAL A 310 32.29 43.46 -3.73
N GLU A 311 33.07 43.19 -4.78
CA GLU A 311 32.80 43.70 -6.12
C GLU A 311 31.90 42.76 -6.92
N GLU A 312 32.11 41.46 -6.81
CA GLU A 312 31.37 40.46 -7.56
C GLU A 312 31.25 39.17 -6.73
N TYR A 313 30.03 38.65 -6.61
CA TYR A 313 29.79 37.34 -6.02
C TYR A 313 28.89 36.53 -6.97
N VAL A 314 29.42 35.41 -7.46
CA VAL A 314 28.67 34.40 -8.21
C VAL A 314 28.64 33.14 -7.35
N PRO A 315 27.47 32.76 -6.81
CA PRO A 315 27.33 31.59 -5.95
C PRO A 315 27.95 30.34 -6.57
N GLY A 316 28.81 29.66 -5.83
CA GLY A 316 29.46 28.42 -6.25
C GLY A 316 30.54 28.56 -7.35
N VAL A 317 30.89 29.77 -7.78
CA VAL A 317 31.85 29.99 -8.88
C VAL A 317 32.99 30.91 -8.48
N LYS A 318 32.70 32.15 -8.06
CA LYS A 318 33.74 33.12 -7.70
C LYS A 318 33.25 34.21 -6.75
N ILE A 319 34.15 34.68 -5.89
CA ILE A 319 34.02 35.89 -5.11
C ILE A 319 35.21 36.81 -5.39
N THR A 320 34.92 38.08 -5.65
CA THR A 320 35.92 39.13 -5.90
C THR A 320 35.77 40.21 -4.84
N VAL A 321 36.84 40.43 -4.08
CA VAL A 321 36.92 41.40 -3.00
C VAL A 321 37.99 42.44 -3.35
N SER A 322 37.65 43.71 -3.33
CA SER A 322 38.64 44.79 -3.39
C SER A 322 38.98 45.27 -1.99
N TYR A 323 40.27 45.57 -1.78
CA TYR A 323 40.79 46.02 -0.49
C TYR A 323 41.73 47.22 -0.65
N TRP A 324 41.87 48.03 0.40
CA TRP A 324 42.71 49.25 0.44
C TRP A 324 42.46 50.24 -0.70
N ARG A 325 41.18 50.62 -0.90
CA ARG A 325 40.76 51.56 -1.94
C ARG A 325 41.47 52.93 -1.84
N GLU A 326 41.78 53.41 -0.62
CA GLU A 326 42.47 54.69 -0.40
C GLU A 326 43.93 54.73 -0.91
N LEU A 327 44.66 53.61 -0.85
CA LEU A 327 46.04 53.52 -1.38
C LEU A 327 46.06 53.49 -2.90
N THR A 328 45.01 52.95 -3.52
CA THR A 328 44.85 52.87 -4.98
C THR A 328 44.79 54.26 -5.62
N SER A 329 44.25 55.26 -4.92
CA SER A 329 44.17 56.65 -5.41
C SER A 329 45.52 57.39 -5.45
N LYS A 330 46.57 56.88 -4.79
CA LYS A 330 47.86 57.59 -4.60
C LYS A 330 49.03 57.02 -5.40
N ASP A 331 48.92 55.81 -5.95
CA ASP A 331 50.02 55.13 -6.65
C ASP A 331 49.78 55.01 -8.16
N SER A 332 50.63 55.67 -8.97
CA SER A 332 50.58 55.64 -10.45
C SER A 332 50.91 54.27 -11.09
N LYS A 333 51.32 53.28 -10.29
CA LYS A 333 51.62 51.90 -10.75
C LYS A 333 50.45 50.92 -10.57
N SER A 334 49.37 51.35 -9.91
CA SER A 334 48.24 50.48 -9.51
C SER A 334 46.90 51.02 -10.00
N GLU A 335 46.79 51.42 -11.27
CA GLU A 335 45.54 51.94 -11.88
C GLU A 335 44.33 50.97 -11.79
N LEU A 336 44.56 49.69 -11.42
CA LEU A 336 43.55 48.63 -11.38
C LEU A 336 43.02 48.30 -9.97
N GLY A 337 43.58 48.88 -8.90
CA GLY A 337 43.22 48.56 -7.50
C GLY A 337 43.69 47.19 -7.03
N TYR A 338 43.77 47.03 -5.71
CA TYR A 338 44.09 45.74 -5.08
C TYR A 338 42.82 44.88 -4.99
N ARG A 339 42.85 43.72 -5.66
CA ARG A 339 41.70 42.82 -5.77
C ARG A 339 42.11 41.39 -5.53
N LEU A 340 41.37 40.71 -4.66
CA LEU A 340 41.47 39.29 -4.40
C LEU A 340 40.25 38.58 -4.99
N THR A 341 40.47 37.65 -5.91
CA THR A 341 39.43 36.79 -6.47
C THR A 341 39.66 35.35 -6.02
N VAL A 342 38.69 34.77 -5.31
CA VAL A 342 38.68 33.34 -4.98
C VAL A 342 37.70 32.66 -5.93
N GLN A 343 38.18 31.71 -6.72
CA GLN A 343 37.38 31.02 -7.74
C GLN A 343 37.52 29.49 -7.63
N SER A 344 36.41 28.79 -7.88
CA SER A 344 36.46 27.36 -8.18
C SER A 344 36.88 27.19 -9.64
N ASP A 345 37.87 26.33 -9.92
CA ASP A 345 38.29 26.04 -11.30
C ASP A 345 37.34 24.99 -11.91
N PRO A 346 36.54 25.35 -12.93
CA PRO A 346 35.60 24.43 -13.56
C PRO A 346 36.28 23.34 -14.42
N ASN A 347 37.57 23.48 -14.76
CA ASN A 347 38.27 22.54 -15.65
C ASN A 347 39.01 21.40 -14.92
N GLU A 348 39.33 21.55 -13.63
CA GLU A 348 39.99 20.52 -12.82
C GLU A 348 39.23 20.27 -11.50
N ILE A 349 38.30 19.30 -11.51
CA ILE A 349 37.36 18.93 -10.43
C ILE A 349 38.05 18.23 -9.23
N GLY A 350 39.31 18.55 -8.98
CA GLY A 350 40.07 18.03 -7.83
C GLY A 350 41.02 19.06 -7.23
N ARG A 351 41.04 20.30 -7.72
CA ARG A 351 41.83 21.36 -7.08
C ARG A 351 41.02 22.08 -6.01
N PRO A 352 41.66 22.45 -4.88
CA PRO A 352 41.06 23.38 -3.93
C PRO A 352 40.79 24.73 -4.62
N LEU A 353 40.00 25.58 -3.96
CA LEU A 353 39.71 26.95 -4.44
C LEU A 353 41.00 27.69 -4.83
N ALA A 354 41.02 28.26 -6.03
CA ALA A 354 42.16 29.03 -6.52
C ALA A 354 42.01 30.49 -6.09
N VAL A 355 43.08 31.05 -5.51
CA VAL A 355 43.14 32.46 -5.11
C VAL A 355 43.98 33.21 -6.14
N VAL A 356 43.39 34.21 -6.78
CA VAL A 356 44.03 35.08 -7.77
C VAL A 356 44.06 36.49 -7.21
N HIS A 357 45.24 37.11 -7.18
CA HIS A 357 45.41 38.48 -6.71
C HIS A 357 45.79 39.42 -7.87
N VAL A 358 45.32 40.66 -7.81
CA VAL A 358 45.68 41.73 -8.75
C VAL A 358 46.20 42.92 -7.93
N PRO A 359 47.44 43.41 -8.14
CA PRO A 359 48.45 42.94 -9.11
C PRO A 359 48.95 41.52 -8.83
N SER A 360 49.29 40.76 -9.88
CA SER A 360 49.64 39.34 -9.77
C SER A 360 50.83 39.11 -8.82
N LEU A 361 50.56 38.50 -7.67
CA LEU A 361 51.57 37.82 -6.87
C LEU A 361 52.14 36.68 -7.72
N GLY A 362 53.44 36.40 -7.63
CA GLY A 362 54.08 35.37 -8.47
C GLY A 362 53.31 34.04 -8.43
N ALA A 363 53.31 33.26 -9.51
CA ALA A 363 52.50 32.02 -9.60
C ALA A 363 52.77 31.01 -8.46
N LYS A 364 53.96 31.06 -7.85
CA LYS A 364 54.29 30.26 -6.64
C LYS A 364 53.68 30.84 -5.36
N GLU A 365 53.68 32.15 -5.19
CA GLU A 365 53.12 32.83 -4.01
C GLU A 365 51.58 32.76 -4.03
N SER A 366 50.95 32.91 -5.20
CA SER A 366 49.49 32.75 -5.34
C SER A 366 49.04 31.33 -4.99
N ALA A 367 49.83 30.32 -5.39
CA ALA A 367 49.55 28.92 -5.06
C ALA A 367 49.84 28.60 -3.58
N GLU A 368 50.90 29.15 -2.99
CA GLU A 368 51.20 28.98 -1.55
C GLU A 368 50.19 29.71 -0.66
N VAL A 369 49.69 30.88 -1.06
CA VAL A 369 48.65 31.63 -0.34
C VAL A 369 47.31 30.92 -0.45
N ALA A 370 46.97 30.39 -1.64
CA ALA A 370 45.79 29.54 -1.81
C ALA A 370 45.88 28.25 -0.97
N ASP A 371 47.04 27.58 -0.96
CA ASP A 371 47.24 26.35 -0.17
C ASP A 371 47.22 26.65 1.34
N ARG A 372 47.82 27.76 1.78
CA ARG A 372 47.85 28.17 3.18
C ARG A 372 46.47 28.65 3.67
N ALA A 373 45.64 29.23 2.82
CA ALA A 373 44.31 29.70 3.22
C ALA A 373 43.22 28.63 3.15
N VAL A 374 43.27 27.74 2.14
CA VAL A 374 42.26 26.70 1.93
C VAL A 374 42.58 25.41 2.69
N ARG A 375 43.86 25.16 3.04
CA ARG A 375 44.29 23.99 3.85
C ARG A 375 44.69 24.31 5.29
N SER A 376 44.64 25.56 5.73
CA SER A 376 44.79 25.83 7.17
C SER A 376 43.51 25.42 7.90
N ASP A 377 43.66 25.01 9.16
CA ASP A 377 42.56 24.56 10.02
C ASP A 377 41.39 25.56 10.15
N HIS A 378 41.56 26.81 9.68
CA HIS A 378 40.59 27.90 9.78
C HIS A 378 40.46 28.66 8.44
N LEU A 379 39.35 28.46 7.74
CA LEU A 379 38.97 29.29 6.59
C LEU A 379 38.57 30.68 7.10
N SER A 380 39.43 31.67 6.91
CA SER A 380 39.17 33.04 7.37
C SER A 380 39.58 34.06 6.32
N MET A 381 38.64 34.91 5.92
CA MET A 381 38.92 36.02 5.01
C MET A 381 39.93 37.03 5.59
N GLU A 382 39.94 37.24 6.90
CA GLU A 382 40.92 38.13 7.55
C GLU A 382 42.38 37.67 7.28
N ARG A 383 42.68 36.38 7.44
CA ARG A 383 44.02 35.83 7.15
C ARG A 383 44.37 35.78 5.66
N LEU A 384 43.38 35.91 4.79
CA LEU A 384 43.60 35.99 3.34
C LEU A 384 44.01 37.39 2.91
N ILE A 385 43.61 38.41 3.67
CA ILE A 385 43.88 39.83 3.38
C ILE A 385 45.13 40.33 4.11
N VAL A 386 45.40 39.82 5.32
CA VAL A 386 46.62 40.10 6.12
C VAL A 386 47.81 39.32 5.58
#